data_AF-A0A0N4XZC5-F1
#
_entry.id   AF-A0A0N4XZC5-F1
#
_cell.length_a   1.000
_cell.length_b   1.000
_cell.length_c   1.000
_cell.angle_alpha   90.00
_cell.angle_beta   90.00
_cell.angle_gamma   90.00
#
_symmetry.space_group_name_H-M   'P 1'
#
loop_
_entity.id
_entity.type
_entity.pdbx_description
1 polymer ?
#
loop_
_entity_poly.entity_id
_entity_poly.type
_entity_poly.pdbx_seq_one_letter_code
_entity_poly.pdbx_strand_id
1 'polypeptide(L)'
;MSLIRAGLLLRSVGRRWASSSSSWIESKIQLQKPSGETGHFSYGRNISRDPKAPSTAKPLQGDTPKTFMLRRLGHCYEVYPFIFLATAIITGMVATAYYSFSKIEVWIDRRQGQKAPWDWERTRDDYWKKSTVAFDLDGRTRKRCETMEILQDEMLEAAKRRGTR
;
A
#
# COMPACT_ATOMS: atom_id res chain seq x y z
N MET A 1 15.36 -16.88 -1.12
CA MET A 1 15.95 -15.83 -1.98
C MET A 1 16.19 -14.59 -1.13
N SER A 2 17.46 -14.24 -0.94
CA SER A 2 17.96 -13.34 0.11
C SER A 2 17.49 -11.89 -0.02
N LEU A 3 17.09 -11.29 1.12
CA LEU A 3 16.74 -9.87 1.33
C LEU A 3 17.77 -8.88 0.76
N ILE A 4 19.01 -9.34 0.54
CA ILE A 4 20.10 -8.56 -0.05
C ILE A 4 19.81 -8.20 -1.53
N ARG A 5 19.11 -9.06 -2.29
CA ARG A 5 18.75 -8.76 -3.69
C ARG A 5 17.61 -7.74 -3.82
N ALA A 6 16.68 -7.71 -2.87
CA ALA A 6 15.61 -6.70 -2.84
C ALA A 6 16.16 -5.30 -2.51
N GLY A 7 17.12 -5.19 -1.59
CA GLY A 7 17.76 -3.92 -1.23
C GLY A 7 18.60 -3.30 -2.35
N LEU A 8 19.23 -4.12 -3.21
CA LEU A 8 19.98 -3.65 -4.38
C LEU A 8 19.07 -3.12 -5.50
N LEU A 9 17.91 -3.74 -5.71
CA LEU A 9 16.91 -3.25 -6.66
C LEU A 9 16.30 -1.92 -6.20
N LEU A 10 15.96 -1.77 -4.91
CA LEU A 10 15.47 -0.51 -4.35
C LEU A 10 16.51 0.63 -4.41
N ARG A 11 17.81 0.34 -4.25
CA ARG A 11 18.88 1.35 -4.41
C ARG A 11 19.00 1.86 -5.84
N SER A 12 18.76 1.02 -6.85
CA SER A 12 18.80 1.43 -8.26
C SER A 12 17.59 2.27 -8.68
N VAL A 13 16.44 2.07 -8.02
CA VAL A 13 15.23 2.90 -8.20
C VAL A 13 15.38 4.24 -7.49
N GLY A 14 15.88 4.27 -6.24
CA GLY A 14 16.03 5.51 -5.47
C GLY A 14 17.02 6.52 -6.06
N ARG A 15 18.09 6.07 -6.74
CA ARG A 15 19.07 6.98 -7.36
C ARG A 15 18.55 7.72 -8.61
N ARG A 16 17.47 7.25 -9.24
CA ARG A 16 16.84 7.99 -10.37
C ARG A 16 15.89 9.10 -9.92
N TRP A 17 15.65 9.23 -8.60
CA TRP A 17 14.63 10.11 -8.03
C TRP A 17 15.20 11.32 -7.28
N ALA A 18 16.53 11.49 -7.28
CA ALA A 18 17.16 12.70 -6.79
C ALA A 18 17.16 13.77 -7.90
N SER A 19 16.04 14.47 -8.08
CA SER A 19 16.05 15.72 -8.84
C SER A 19 16.86 16.74 -8.03
N SER A 20 18.04 17.12 -8.50
CA SER A 20 18.68 18.35 -8.00
C SER A 20 17.69 19.48 -8.23
N SER A 21 17.45 20.31 -7.21
CA SER A 21 16.77 21.59 -7.38
C SER A 21 17.49 22.35 -8.50
N SER A 22 16.89 22.41 -9.68
CA SER A 22 17.40 23.21 -10.78
C SER A 22 17.20 24.66 -10.36
N SER A 23 18.25 25.29 -9.85
CA SER A 23 18.32 26.74 -9.78
C SER A 23 18.09 27.27 -11.18
N TRP A 24 17.20 28.24 -11.32
CA TRP A 24 16.95 28.94 -12.57
C TRP A 24 18.27 29.60 -13.00
N ILE A 25 18.89 29.10 -14.07
CA ILE A 25 20.11 29.69 -14.60
C ILE A 25 19.68 30.94 -15.38
N GLU A 26 20.02 32.11 -14.84
CA GLU A 26 19.83 33.38 -15.55
C GLU A 26 20.62 33.37 -16.87
N SER A 27 20.04 33.98 -17.89
CA SER A 27 20.70 34.09 -19.19
C SER A 27 21.93 35.01 -19.07
N LYS A 28 23.03 34.64 -19.75
CA LYS A 28 24.29 35.41 -19.73
C LYS A 28 24.17 36.81 -20.34
N ILE A 29 23.22 36.98 -21.25
CA ILE A 29 22.92 38.26 -21.90
C ILE A 29 21.49 38.56 -21.46
N GLN A 30 21.27 39.74 -20.89
CA GLN A 30 19.95 40.28 -20.56
C GLN A 30 19.68 41.45 -21.51
N LEU A 31 18.47 41.51 -22.07
CA LEU A 31 18.02 42.57 -22.98
C LEU A 31 17.68 43.73 -22.07
N GLN A 32 18.24 44.88 -22.40
CA GLN A 32 17.90 46.10 -21.70
C GLN A 32 16.48 46.51 -22.09
N LYS A 33 15.74 47.04 -21.12
CA LYS A 33 14.38 47.51 -21.35
C LYS A 33 14.41 48.71 -22.29
N PRO A 34 13.40 48.86 -23.18
CA PRO A 34 13.24 50.08 -23.95
C PRO A 34 13.03 51.29 -23.02
N SER A 35 13.57 52.44 -23.38
CA SER A 35 13.50 53.65 -22.57
C SER A 35 12.05 54.17 -22.50
N GLY A 36 11.40 54.02 -21.35
CA GLY A 36 10.06 54.56 -21.09
C GLY A 36 9.09 53.64 -20.35
N GLU A 37 9.43 52.36 -20.20
CA GLU A 37 8.55 51.37 -19.54
C GLU A 37 9.02 51.03 -18.12
N THR A 38 8.08 51.04 -17.16
CA THR A 38 8.31 50.58 -15.78
C THR A 38 7.87 49.12 -15.63
N GLY A 39 8.76 48.27 -15.13
CA GLY A 39 8.47 46.85 -14.94
C GLY A 39 9.71 46.02 -14.63
N HIS A 40 9.57 44.74 -14.28
CA HIS A 40 10.67 43.79 -14.14
C HIS A 40 10.77 42.94 -15.41
N PHE A 41 11.94 42.94 -16.06
CA PHE A 41 12.20 42.16 -17.27
C PHE A 41 13.45 41.34 -17.02
N SER A 42 13.26 40.04 -16.83
CA SER A 42 14.34 39.04 -16.70
C SER A 42 13.90 37.84 -17.50
N TYR A 43 14.77 37.36 -18.40
CA TYR A 43 14.52 36.11 -19.09
C TYR A 43 15.53 35.05 -18.64
N GLY A 44 14.98 33.93 -18.16
CA GLY A 44 15.72 32.72 -17.87
C GLY A 44 15.86 31.86 -19.14
N ARG A 45 16.91 31.05 -19.21
CA ARG A 45 17.04 30.05 -20.27
C ARG A 45 16.12 28.87 -19.98
N ASN A 46 15.38 28.41 -20.99
CA ASN A 46 14.64 27.14 -20.86
C ASN A 46 15.61 25.95 -20.96
N ILE A 47 16.02 25.40 -19.81
CA ILE A 47 16.98 24.29 -19.70
C ILE A 47 16.49 23.03 -20.42
N SER A 48 15.18 22.78 -20.47
CA SER A 48 14.60 21.60 -21.14
C SER A 48 14.89 21.54 -22.64
N ARG A 49 15.10 22.70 -23.28
CA ARG A 49 15.37 22.83 -24.72
C ARG A 49 16.84 23.11 -25.04
N ASP A 50 17.72 23.18 -24.04
CA ASP A 50 19.15 23.43 -24.26
C ASP A 50 19.86 22.12 -24.68
N PRO A 51 20.43 22.02 -25.89
CA PRO A 51 21.14 20.83 -26.32
C PRO A 51 22.41 20.55 -25.48
N LYS A 52 22.96 21.57 -24.82
CA LYS A 52 24.19 21.48 -24.02
C LYS A 52 23.95 21.12 -22.55
N ALA A 53 22.70 21.12 -22.09
CA ALA A 53 22.37 20.74 -20.72
C ALA A 53 22.47 19.21 -20.54
N PRO A 54 22.97 18.72 -19.38
CA PRO A 54 23.01 17.30 -19.09
C PRO A 54 21.57 16.74 -19.02
N SER A 55 21.35 15.53 -19.55
CA SER A 55 20.02 14.89 -19.65
C SER A 55 19.34 14.70 -18.29
N THR A 56 20.09 14.62 -17.21
CA THR A 56 19.59 14.58 -15.82
C THR A 56 19.00 15.89 -15.33
N ALA A 57 19.38 17.02 -15.93
CA ALA A 57 18.92 18.37 -15.57
C ALA A 57 17.84 18.90 -16.54
N LYS A 58 17.33 18.06 -17.44
CA LYS A 58 16.22 18.38 -18.34
C LYS A 58 14.92 17.73 -17.84
N PRO A 59 14.31 18.18 -16.73
CA PRO A 59 12.95 17.75 -16.46
C PRO A 59 12.03 18.40 -17.50
N LEU A 60 11.48 17.62 -18.42
CA LEU A 60 10.31 18.06 -19.18
C LEU A 60 9.11 18.11 -18.24
N GLN A 61 8.16 18.96 -18.60
CA GLN A 61 6.92 19.16 -17.87
C GLN A 61 6.08 17.87 -17.92
N GLY A 62 6.23 17.01 -16.91
CA GLY A 62 5.53 15.71 -16.83
C GLY A 62 6.41 14.48 -16.64
N ASP A 63 7.75 14.64 -16.58
CA ASP A 63 8.68 13.50 -16.63
C ASP A 63 8.68 12.55 -15.43
N THR A 64 8.04 12.92 -14.31
CA THR A 64 7.85 11.96 -13.21
C THR A 64 6.38 11.81 -12.87
N PRO A 65 5.90 10.57 -12.65
CA PRO A 65 4.54 10.33 -12.18
C PRO A 65 4.21 11.13 -10.92
N LYS A 66 5.21 11.34 -10.05
CA LYS A 66 5.08 12.17 -8.85
C LYS A 66 4.84 13.65 -9.18
N THR A 67 5.61 14.22 -10.10
CA THR A 67 5.39 15.61 -10.56
C THR A 67 4.07 15.74 -11.31
N PHE A 68 3.65 14.74 -12.10
CA PHE A 68 2.34 14.76 -12.76
C PHE A 68 1.19 14.75 -11.75
N MET A 69 1.23 13.84 -10.77
CA MET A 69 0.13 13.67 -9.81
C MET A 69 0.11 14.71 -8.69
N LEU A 70 1.27 15.16 -8.19
CA LEU A 70 1.34 16.01 -7.00
C LEU A 70 1.55 17.50 -7.28
N ARG A 71 1.93 17.91 -8.51
CA ARG A 71 2.33 19.31 -8.80
C ARG A 71 1.24 20.35 -8.54
N ARG A 72 -0.04 19.99 -8.69
CA ARG A 72 -1.18 20.93 -8.55
C ARG A 72 -1.97 20.74 -7.25
N LEU A 73 -1.59 19.80 -6.39
CA LEU A 73 -2.33 19.51 -5.15
C LEU A 73 -2.34 20.69 -4.18
N GLY A 74 -1.24 21.45 -4.11
CA GLY A 74 -1.13 22.57 -3.16
C GLY A 74 -2.06 23.76 -3.44
N HIS A 75 -2.61 23.89 -4.66
CA HIS A 75 -3.48 25.02 -5.03
C HIS A 75 -4.94 24.59 -5.26
N CYS A 76 -5.23 23.29 -5.21
CA CYS A 76 -6.55 22.75 -5.51
C CYS A 76 -7.17 22.16 -4.24
N TYR A 77 -7.60 23.05 -3.34
CA TYR A 77 -8.17 22.68 -2.04
C TYR A 77 -9.46 21.85 -2.17
N GLU A 78 -10.17 21.99 -3.28
CA GLU A 78 -11.38 21.22 -3.62
C GLU A 78 -11.11 19.72 -3.77
N VAL A 79 -9.86 19.31 -4.03
CA VAL A 79 -9.50 17.91 -4.28
C VAL A 79 -9.19 17.15 -2.98
N TYR A 80 -8.82 17.83 -1.90
CA TYR A 80 -8.55 17.20 -0.60
C TYR A 80 -9.70 16.34 -0.06
N PRO A 81 -10.98 16.75 -0.07
CA PRO A 81 -12.06 15.89 0.38
C PRO A 81 -12.19 14.61 -0.46
N PHE A 82 -11.94 14.68 -1.77
CA PHE A 82 -11.95 13.48 -2.62
C PHE A 82 -10.78 12.54 -2.34
N ILE A 83 -9.59 13.07 -2.08
CA ILE A 83 -8.43 12.26 -1.68
C ILE A 83 -8.69 11.61 -0.33
N PHE A 84 -9.25 12.33 0.64
CA PHE A 84 -9.63 11.80 1.94
C PHE A 84 -10.68 10.68 1.81
N LEU A 85 -11.69 10.88 0.97
CA LEU A 85 -12.70 9.85 0.71
C LEU A 85 -12.06 8.61 0.08
N ALA A 86 -11.17 8.78 -0.91
CA ALA A 86 -10.48 7.68 -1.56
C ALA A 86 -9.60 6.90 -0.58
N THR A 87 -8.83 7.58 0.28
CA THR A 87 -8.01 6.92 1.30
C THR A 87 -8.85 6.21 2.35
N ALA A 88 -9.98 6.80 2.77
CA ALA A 88 -10.91 6.17 3.70
C ALA A 88 -11.52 4.88 3.12
N ILE A 89 -11.92 4.88 1.84
CA ILE A 89 -12.45 3.70 1.15
C ILE A 89 -11.38 2.62 1.03
N ILE A 90 -10.17 2.96 0.56
CA ILE A 90 -9.08 2.00 0.44
C ILE A 90 -8.73 1.39 1.80
N THR A 91 -8.66 2.22 2.84
CA THR A 91 -8.41 1.75 4.21
C THR A 91 -9.53 0.83 4.68
N GLY A 92 -10.79 1.16 4.39
CA GLY A 92 -11.94 0.30 4.67
C GLY A 92 -11.83 -1.06 3.97
N MET A 93 -11.50 -1.08 2.67
CA MET A 93 -11.30 -2.33 1.93
C MET A 93 -10.19 -3.20 2.51
N VAL A 94 -9.05 -2.60 2.87
CA VAL A 94 -7.93 -3.32 3.49
C VAL A 94 -8.33 -3.85 4.87
N ALA A 95 -9.03 -3.05 5.69
CA ALA A 95 -9.52 -3.46 7.00
C ALA A 95 -10.54 -4.61 6.89
N THR A 96 -11.47 -4.54 5.93
CA THR A 96 -12.42 -5.62 5.65
C THR A 96 -11.70 -6.88 5.19
N ALA A 97 -10.74 -6.79 4.28
CA ALA A 97 -9.96 -7.95 3.84
C ALA A 97 -9.18 -8.57 5.01
N TYR A 98 -8.54 -7.75 5.84
CA TYR A 98 -7.84 -8.19 7.05
C TYR A 98 -8.79 -8.90 8.01
N TYR A 99 -9.98 -8.34 8.23
CA TYR A 99 -11.01 -8.95 9.06
C TYR A 99 -11.54 -10.26 8.46
N SER A 100 -11.70 -10.36 7.14
CA SER A 100 -12.10 -11.60 6.48
C SER A 100 -11.07 -12.71 6.73
N PHE A 101 -9.78 -12.38 6.77
CA PHE A 101 -8.73 -13.36 7.04
C PHE A 101 -8.68 -13.87 8.50
N SER A 102 -9.36 -13.23 9.45
CA SER A 102 -9.48 -13.76 10.82
C SER A 102 -10.52 -14.87 10.96
N LYS A 103 -11.36 -15.08 9.93
CA LYS A 103 -12.41 -16.10 9.93
C LYS A 103 -11.83 -17.50 9.73
N ILE A 104 -12.41 -18.47 10.44
CA ILE A 104 -12.02 -19.88 10.39
C ILE A 104 -12.20 -20.50 9.00
N GLU A 105 -13.08 -19.93 8.18
CA GLU A 105 -13.46 -20.41 6.85
C GLU A 105 -12.44 -20.07 5.76
N VAL A 106 -11.59 -19.05 5.96
CA VAL A 106 -10.73 -18.56 4.88
C VAL A 106 -9.47 -19.40 4.75
N TRP A 107 -9.35 -20.03 3.59
CA TRP A 107 -8.31 -21.00 3.27
C TRP A 107 -7.06 -20.33 2.69
N ILE A 108 -6.27 -19.68 3.54
CA ILE A 108 -5.02 -19.01 3.11
C ILE A 108 -3.87 -20.02 3.01
N ASP A 109 -3.75 -20.89 4.01
CA ASP A 109 -2.66 -21.86 4.08
C ASP A 109 -3.14 -23.28 3.76
N ARG A 110 -2.83 -23.74 2.54
CA ARG A 110 -3.07 -25.09 2.02
C ARG A 110 -1.94 -26.07 2.33
N ARG A 111 -0.89 -25.66 3.04
CA ARG A 111 0.27 -26.53 3.35
C ARG A 111 -0.11 -27.71 4.23
N GLN A 112 -1.17 -27.60 5.03
CA GLN A 112 -1.70 -28.68 5.87
C GLN A 112 -2.53 -29.74 5.09
N GLY A 113 -2.50 -29.74 3.74
CA GLY A 113 -3.04 -30.81 2.91
C GLY A 113 -4.55 -30.72 2.63
N GLN A 114 -5.17 -31.84 2.25
CA GLN A 114 -6.60 -31.98 1.90
C GLN A 114 -7.59 -31.76 3.06
N LYS A 115 -7.11 -31.45 4.27
CA LYS A 115 -7.98 -31.22 5.43
C LYS A 115 -8.71 -29.88 5.30
N ALA A 116 -10.03 -29.93 5.48
CA ALA A 116 -10.88 -28.75 5.38
C ALA A 116 -10.51 -27.69 6.44
N PRO A 117 -10.72 -26.39 6.19
CA PRO A 117 -10.39 -25.32 7.13
C PRO A 117 -11.09 -25.43 8.50
N TRP A 118 -12.29 -26.02 8.51
CA TRP A 118 -13.11 -26.30 9.69
C TRP A 118 -12.85 -27.68 10.30
N ASP A 119 -11.80 -28.38 9.85
CA ASP A 119 -11.44 -29.67 10.43
C ASP A 119 -11.12 -29.52 11.92
N TRP A 120 -11.83 -30.29 12.74
CA TRP A 120 -11.65 -30.33 14.18
C TRP A 120 -10.19 -30.52 14.60
N GLU A 121 -9.42 -31.40 13.95
CA GLU A 121 -7.99 -31.60 14.29
C GLU A 121 -7.14 -30.35 14.11
N ARG A 122 -7.54 -29.46 13.18
CA ARG A 122 -6.84 -28.21 12.89
C ARG A 122 -7.28 -27.09 13.83
N THR A 123 -8.56 -27.07 14.18
CA THR A 123 -9.18 -25.92 14.87
C THR A 123 -9.35 -26.13 16.36
N ARG A 124 -9.18 -27.37 16.87
CA ARG A 124 -9.36 -27.74 18.28
C ARG A 124 -8.73 -26.74 19.24
N ASP A 125 -7.48 -26.35 19.02
CA ASP A 125 -6.73 -25.54 20.00
C ASP A 125 -6.97 -24.03 19.87
N ASP A 126 -7.64 -23.59 18.80
CA ASP A 126 -7.75 -22.18 18.42
C ASP A 126 -9.18 -21.72 18.07
N TYR A 127 -10.18 -22.60 18.03
CA TYR A 127 -11.52 -22.25 17.53
C TYR A 127 -12.18 -21.12 18.35
N TRP A 128 -12.01 -21.10 19.68
CA TRP A 128 -12.57 -20.05 20.55
C TRP A 128 -11.81 -18.72 20.46
N LYS A 129 -10.58 -18.71 19.94
CA LYS A 129 -9.77 -17.50 19.77
C LYS A 129 -10.16 -16.74 18.49
N LYS A 130 -10.79 -17.41 17.53
CA LYS A 130 -11.20 -16.82 16.26
C LYS A 130 -12.46 -15.98 16.42
N SER A 131 -12.55 -14.87 15.69
CA SER A 131 -13.64 -13.92 15.83
C SER A 131 -14.89 -14.36 15.07
N THR A 132 -15.97 -14.68 15.79
CA THR A 132 -17.27 -15.03 15.19
C THR A 132 -18.05 -13.79 14.72
N VAL A 133 -17.99 -12.70 15.48
CA VAL A 133 -18.67 -11.42 15.19
C VAL A 133 -17.65 -10.30 14.99
N ALA A 134 -18.00 -9.27 14.22
CA ALA A 134 -17.11 -8.11 13.98
C ALA A 134 -16.93 -7.26 15.24
N PHE A 135 -18.01 -7.10 16.00
CA PHE A 135 -18.04 -6.35 17.24
C PHE A 135 -18.46 -7.30 18.37
N ASP A 136 -17.49 -7.73 19.16
CA ASP A 136 -17.72 -8.49 20.41
C ASP A 136 -16.85 -7.86 21.50
N LEU A 137 -17.26 -6.68 21.97
CA LEU A 137 -16.55 -5.90 22.98
C LEU A 137 -16.46 -6.64 24.31
N ASP A 138 -17.50 -7.42 24.62
CA ASP A 138 -17.63 -8.16 25.89
C ASP A 138 -17.05 -9.58 25.83
N GLY A 139 -16.56 -10.03 24.66
CA GLY A 139 -16.00 -11.37 24.47
C GLY A 139 -17.00 -12.52 24.72
N ARG A 140 -18.30 -12.24 24.68
CA ARG A 140 -19.34 -13.22 25.06
C ARG A 140 -19.43 -14.38 24.10
N THR A 141 -19.05 -14.17 22.82
CA THR A 141 -19.16 -15.19 21.77
C THR A 141 -17.97 -16.15 21.73
N ARG A 142 -16.91 -15.87 22.48
CA ARG A 142 -15.62 -16.59 22.45
C ARG A 142 -15.41 -17.49 23.68
N LYS A 143 -16.47 -18.09 24.17
CA LYS A 143 -16.39 -19.01 25.31
C LYS A 143 -15.97 -20.40 24.85
N ARG A 144 -15.05 -21.00 25.60
CA ARG A 144 -14.64 -22.37 25.40
C ARG A 144 -15.75 -23.31 25.89
N CYS A 145 -16.04 -24.34 25.11
CA CYS A 145 -17.08 -25.33 25.41
C CYS A 145 -16.45 -26.72 25.55
N GLU A 146 -16.02 -27.07 26.76
CA GLU A 146 -15.30 -28.32 27.04
C GLU A 146 -16.12 -29.58 26.71
N THR A 147 -17.42 -29.57 26.99
CA THR A 147 -18.31 -30.70 26.67
C THR A 147 -18.38 -30.97 25.16
N MET A 148 -18.37 -29.92 24.36
CA MET A 148 -18.40 -30.01 22.90
C MET A 148 -17.04 -30.50 22.37
N GLU A 149 -15.94 -30.12 23.01
CA GLU A 149 -14.59 -30.63 22.68
C GLU A 149 -14.49 -32.14 22.88
N ILE A 150 -14.95 -32.65 24.03
CA ILE A 150 -14.94 -34.09 24.33
C ILE A 150 -15.76 -34.85 23.30
N LEU A 151 -16.97 -34.37 23.00
CA LEU A 151 -17.85 -34.99 22.01
C LEU A 151 -17.21 -35.04 20.61
N GLN A 152 -16.57 -33.94 20.17
CA GLN A 152 -15.92 -33.91 18.87
C GLN A 152 -14.66 -34.78 18.81
N ASP A 153 -13.88 -34.85 19.90
CA ASP A 153 -12.74 -35.76 20.03
C ASP A 153 -13.22 -37.23 19.91
N GLU A 154 -14.29 -37.62 20.61
CA GLU A 154 -14.87 -38.97 20.53
C GLU A 154 -15.42 -39.30 19.14
N MET A 155 -16.14 -38.35 18.50
CA MET A 155 -16.65 -38.53 17.13
C MET A 155 -15.50 -38.71 16.14
N LEU A 156 -14.40 -38.00 16.33
CA LEU A 156 -13.24 -38.07 15.47
C LEU A 156 -12.50 -39.40 15.64
N GLU A 157 -12.34 -39.87 16.88
CA GLU A 157 -11.83 -41.21 17.17
C GLU A 157 -12.72 -42.30 16.56
N ALA A 158 -14.04 -42.18 16.71
CA ALA A 158 -15.00 -43.11 16.14
C ALA A 158 -14.95 -43.12 14.60
N ALA A 159 -14.81 -41.95 13.97
CA ALA A 159 -14.66 -41.83 12.52
C ALA A 159 -13.37 -42.48 12.01
N LYS A 160 -12.25 -42.30 12.72
CA LYS A 160 -10.97 -42.97 12.41
C LYS A 160 -11.09 -44.49 12.54
N ARG A 161 -11.75 -44.98 13.59
CA ARG A 161 -12.03 -46.41 13.78
C ARG A 161 -12.89 -47.00 12.65
N ARG A 162 -13.77 -46.19 12.06
CA ARG A 162 -14.62 -46.58 10.91
C ARG A 162 -13.92 -46.43 9.56
N GLY A 163 -12.74 -45.82 9.50
CA GLY A 163 -12.00 -45.58 8.24
C GLY A 163 -12.66 -44.55 7.32
N THR A 164 -13.63 -43.77 7.82
CA THR A 164 -14.32 -42.72 7.04
C THR A 164 -13.52 -41.42 6.97
N ARG A 165 -12.42 -41.31 7.72
CA ARG A 165 -11.60 -40.11 7.85
C ARG A 165 -10.16 -40.44 8.24
#